data_AF-A0A518SEG4-F1
#
_entry.id   AF-A0A518SEG4-F1
#
_cell.length_a   1.000
_cell.length_b   1.000
_cell.length_c   1.000
_cell.angle_alpha   90.00
_cell.angle_beta   90.00
_cell.angle_gamma   90.00
#
_symmetry.space_group_name_H-M   'P 1'
#
loop_
_entity.id
_entity.type
_entity.pdbx_description
1 polymer ?
#
loop_
_entity_poly.entity_id
_entity_poly.type
_entity_poly.pdbx_seq_one_letter_code
_entity_poly.pdbx_strand_id
1 'polypeptide(L)' 'MVDDQYRGLLTEREREIIKGEADVSDNYRYRVVSRVRTKIENVGEDVEILAENRDDLLEELRDKVCEGDE' A
#
# COMPACT_ATOMS: atom_id res chain seq x y z
N MET A 1 18.40 -7.35 -10.81
CA MET A 1 17.19 -6.50 -10.77
C MET A 1 17.37 -5.65 -9.54
N VAL A 2 17.76 -4.38 -9.71
CA VAL A 2 18.12 -3.51 -8.59
C VAL A 2 16.89 -3.34 -7.70
N ASP A 3 17.10 -3.63 -6.44
CA ASP A 3 16.10 -3.90 -5.43
C ASP A 3 15.11 -2.76 -5.22
N ASP A 4 13.84 -3.10 -5.38
CA ASP A 4 12.62 -2.45 -4.86
C ASP A 4 12.63 -2.47 -3.30
N GLN A 5 13.80 -2.24 -2.68
CA GLN A 5 14.25 -2.95 -1.47
C GLN A 5 13.38 -2.70 -0.21
N TYR A 6 12.57 -1.64 -0.21
CA TYR A 6 11.64 -1.30 0.86
C TYR A 6 10.37 -0.61 0.33
N ARG A 7 9.74 -1.12 -0.74
CA ARG A 7 8.47 -0.53 -1.19
C ARG A 7 7.39 -0.69 -0.11
N GLY A 8 6.56 0.34 0.06
CA GLY A 8 5.32 0.25 0.82
C GLY A 8 4.22 -0.48 0.04
N LEU A 9 2.96 -0.11 0.26
CA LEU A 9 1.80 -0.77 -0.36
C LEU A 9 1.81 -0.78 -1.89
N LEU A 10 2.17 0.36 -2.49
CA LEU A 10 2.10 0.60 -3.94
C LEU A 10 3.49 0.57 -4.58
N THR A 11 3.58 -0.10 -5.73
CA THR A 11 4.74 0.05 -6.62
C THR A 11 4.75 1.43 -7.27
N GLU A 12 5.91 1.86 -7.79
CA GLU A 12 6.02 3.10 -8.55
C GLU A 12 5.00 3.17 -9.68
N ARG A 13 4.87 2.07 -10.45
CA ARG A 13 3.92 1.99 -11.57
C ARG A 13 2.47 2.10 -11.12
N GLU A 14 2.11 1.47 -10.00
CA GLU A 14 0.76 1.58 -9.46
C GLU A 14 0.44 3.01 -9.01
N ARG A 15 1.42 3.73 -8.45
CA ARG A 15 1.28 5.15 -8.09
C ARG A 15 0.98 6.00 -9.33
N GLU A 16 1.74 5.85 -10.41
CA GLU A 16 1.51 6.59 -11.67
C GLU A 16 0.10 6.32 -12.22
N ILE A 17 -0.35 5.06 -12.21
CA ILE A 17 -1.67 4.67 -12.72
C ILE A 17 -2.80 5.24 -11.84
N ILE A 18 -2.64 5.21 -10.52
CA ILE A 18 -3.65 5.77 -9.60
C ILE A 18 -3.75 7.28 -9.77
N LYS A 19 -2.61 7.98 -9.85
CA LYS A 19 -2.54 9.43 -10.08
C LYS A 19 -3.06 9.86 -11.45
N GLY A 20 -3.25 8.92 -12.38
CA GLY A 20 -3.67 9.21 -13.76
C GLY A 20 -2.53 9.75 -14.63
N GLU A 21 -1.29 9.61 -14.19
CA GLU A 21 -0.08 10.02 -14.93
C GLU A 21 0.30 8.99 -16.00
N ALA A 22 -0.19 7.76 -15.88
CA ALA A 22 0.03 6.71 -16.87
C ALA A 22 -1.11 6.65 -17.91
N ASP A 23 -0.74 6.74 -19.19
CA ASP A 23 -1.65 6.48 -20.31
C ASP A 23 -1.90 4.96 -20.45
N VAL A 24 -3.00 4.49 -19.88
CA VAL A 24 -3.41 3.09 -19.90
C VAL A 24 -4.91 2.98 -20.09
N SER A 25 -5.37 1.83 -20.61
CA SER A 25 -6.81 1.60 -20.80
C SER A 25 -7.57 1.58 -19.47
N ASP A 26 -8.85 1.97 -19.50
CA ASP A 26 -9.73 1.95 -18.33
C ASP A 26 -9.83 0.56 -17.70
N ASN A 27 -9.85 -0.49 -18.53
CA ASN A 27 -9.86 -1.87 -18.05
C ASN A 27 -8.58 -2.22 -17.26
N TYR A 28 -7.43 -1.73 -17.72
CA TYR A 28 -6.18 -1.96 -17.00
C TYR A 28 -6.11 -1.14 -15.72
N ARG A 29 -6.53 0.13 -15.76
CA ARG A 29 -6.64 0.98 -14.56
C ARG A 29 -7.56 0.33 -13.51
N TYR A 30 -8.72 -0.18 -13.93
CA TYR A 30 -9.65 -0.90 -13.05
C TYR A 30 -9.00 -2.13 -12.41
N ARG A 31 -8.27 -2.94 -13.19
CA ARG A 31 -7.53 -4.09 -12.64
C ARG A 31 -6.50 -3.68 -11.60
N VAL A 32 -5.78 -2.58 -11.82
CA VAL A 32 -4.82 -2.06 -10.85
C VAL A 32 -5.51 -1.63 -9.56
N VAL A 33 -6.63 -0.90 -9.65
CA VAL A 33 -7.42 -0.53 -8.47
C VAL A 33 -7.90 -1.76 -7.71
N SER A 34 -8.40 -2.78 -8.42
CA SER A 34 -8.83 -4.04 -7.80
C SER A 34 -7.68 -4.74 -7.09
N ARG A 35 -6.49 -4.77 -7.68
CA ARG A 35 -5.31 -5.37 -7.04
C ARG A 35 -4.91 -4.61 -5.78
N VAL A 36 -4.96 -3.28 -5.82
CA VAL A 36 -4.63 -2.43 -4.66
C VAL A 36 -5.61 -2.65 -3.53
N ARG A 37 -6.91 -2.85 -3.80
CA ARG A 37 -7.89 -3.22 -2.76
C ARG A 37 -7.49 -4.50 -2.04
N THR A 38 -7.11 -5.55 -2.76
CA THR A 38 -6.62 -6.79 -2.13
C THR A 38 -5.36 -6.58 -1.32
N LYS A 39 -4.45 -5.70 -1.77
CA LYS A 39 -3.27 -5.37 -0.96
C LYS A 39 -3.65 -4.67 0.35
N ILE A 40 -4.66 -3.80 0.34
CA ILE A 40 -5.17 -3.15 1.57
C ILE A 40 -5.73 -4.19 2.52
N GLU A 41 -6.48 -5.18 2.02
CA GLU A 41 -6.97 -6.30 2.84
C GLU A 41 -5.82 -7.05 3.51
N ASN A 42 -4.74 -7.34 2.76
CA ASN A 42 -3.56 -8.02 3.30
C ASN A 42 -2.83 -7.18 4.37
N VAL A 43 -2.80 -5.85 4.25
CA VAL A 43 -2.23 -5.00 5.31
C VAL A 43 -3.01 -5.15 6.62
N GLY A 44 -4.31 -5.45 6.56
CA GLY A 44 -5.11 -5.76 7.75
C GLY A 44 -4.56 -7.00 8.48
N GLU A 45 -4.26 -8.06 7.74
CA GLU A 45 -3.63 -9.27 8.29
C GLU A 45 -2.23 -8.96 8.85
N ASP A 46 -1.42 -8.17 8.14
CA ASP A 46 -0.11 -7.74 8.63
C ASP A 46 -0.22 -6.95 9.95
N VAL A 47 -1.24 -6.09 10.09
CA VAL A 47 -1.51 -5.34 11.34
C VAL A 47 -1.81 -6.27 12.51
N GLU A 48 -2.59 -7.33 12.30
CA GLU A 48 -2.86 -8.33 13.34
C GLU A 48 -1.56 -9.01 13.79
N ILE A 49 -0.72 -9.43 12.84
CA ILE A 49 0.59 -10.04 13.13
C ILE A 49 1.49 -9.08 13.92
N LEU A 50 1.53 -7.80 13.53
CA LEU A 50 2.32 -6.79 14.25
C LEU A 50 1.78 -6.57 15.66
N ALA A 51 0.46 -6.47 15.85
CA ALA A 51 -0.16 -6.33 17.18
C ALA A 51 0.16 -7.50 18.11
N GLU A 52 0.27 -8.72 17.60
CA GLU A 52 0.56 -9.89 18.43
C GLU A 52 2.05 -10.04 18.77
N ASN A 53 2.95 -9.53 17.94
CA ASN A 53 4.38 -9.86 18.01
C ASN A 53 5.31 -8.67 18.24
N ARG A 54 4.97 -7.48 17.74
CA ARG A 54 5.80 -6.26 17.68
C ARG A 54 4.93 -5.00 17.69
N ASP A 55 4.33 -4.69 18.83
CA ASP A 55 3.53 -3.48 19.02
C ASP A 55 4.27 -2.18 18.65
N ASP A 56 5.59 -2.15 18.83
CA ASP A 56 6.45 -1.01 18.48
C ASP A 56 6.40 -0.68 16.98
N LEU A 57 6.40 -1.72 16.12
CA LEU A 57 6.30 -1.54 14.68
C LEU A 57 4.87 -1.17 14.23
N LEU A 58 3.84 -1.63 14.97
CA LEU A 58 2.46 -1.24 14.70
C LEU A 58 2.23 0.24 15.04
N GLU A 59 2.79 0.73 16.14
CA GLU A 59 2.74 2.15 16.51
C GLU A 59 3.41 3.01 15.44
N GLU A 60 4.62 2.65 14.99
CA GLU A 60 5.31 3.36 13.91
C GLU A 60 4.49 3.37 12.60
N LEU A 61 3.87 2.24 12.25
CA LEU A 61 3.01 2.16 11.07
C LEU A 61 1.80 3.11 11.22
N ARG A 62 1.14 3.11 12.38
CA ARG A 62 -0.03 3.95 12.67
C ARG A 62 0.32 5.43 12.60
N ASP A 63 1.46 5.84 13.16
CA ASP A 63 1.93 7.22 13.02
C ASP A 63 2.01 7.59 11.53
N LYS A 64 2.69 6.78 10.71
CA LYS A 64 2.85 7.10 9.28
C LYS A 64 1.58 7.14 8.45
N VAL A 65 0.49 6.48 8.87
CA VAL A 65 -0.77 6.44 8.10
C VAL A 65 -1.89 7.29 8.69
N CYS A 66 -1.85 7.58 10.00
CA CYS A 66 -2.86 8.35 10.73
C CYS A 66 -2.42 9.77 11.08
N GLU A 67 -1.16 10.16 10.82
CA GLU A 67 -0.71 11.56 10.87
C GLU A 67 -1.48 12.40 9.82
N GLY A 68 -2.65 12.92 10.18
CA GLY A 68 -3.54 13.69 9.30
C GLY A 68 -4.97 13.94 9.81
N ASP A 69 -5.37 13.30 10.91
CA ASP A 69 -6.64 13.57 11.62
C ASP A 69 -6.45 14.65 12.72
N GLU A 70 -6.21 15.89 12.31
CA GLU A 70 -6.37 17.11 13.15
C GLU A 70 -7.20 18.18 12.43
#